data_AF-A0A9N9WF48-F1
#
_entry.id   AF-A0A9N9WF48-F1
#
_cell.length_a   1.000
_cell.length_b   1.000
_cell.length_c   1.000
_cell.angle_alpha   90.00
_cell.angle_beta   90.00
_cell.angle_gamma   90.00
#
_symmetry.space_group_name_H-M   'P 1'
#
loop_
_entity.id
_entity.type
_entity.pdbx_description
1 polymer ?
#
loop_
_entity_poly.entity_id
_entity_poly.type
_entity_poly.pdbx_seq_one_letter_code
_entity_poly.pdbx_strand_id
1 'polypeptide(L)'
;MNSKKSYEVQRMSSLVASLHSVCSTTCCVEAGGGRGHLPVALTLGYGVPSLTIDCDEKTINSAAQRIKIIQKQWHAIAKKIHSGNEEQVSRGINKDLHRFASAYMTRHTDLAAIVRDKFPEHSNKNIKLLLTGKT
;
A
#
# COMPACT_ATOMS: atom_id res chain seq x y z
N MET A 1 -11.37 -4.89 12.90
CA MET A 1 -10.13 -4.31 13.47
C MET A 1 -10.51 -3.64 14.78
N ASN A 2 -9.70 -3.75 15.84
CA ASN A 2 -10.04 -3.04 17.08
C ASN A 2 -9.78 -1.53 16.91
N SER A 3 -10.39 -0.70 17.78
CA SER A 3 -10.32 0.76 17.70
C SER A 3 -8.88 1.29 17.74
N LYS A 4 -8.04 0.74 18.63
CA LYS A 4 -6.63 1.13 18.77
C LYS A 4 -5.85 0.96 17.46
N LYS A 5 -5.94 -0.23 16.84
CA LYS A 5 -5.22 -0.50 15.58
C LYS A 5 -5.74 0.36 14.44
N SER A 6 -7.05 0.63 14.39
CA SER A 6 -7.63 1.55 13.40
C SER A 6 -7.08 2.97 13.56
N TYR A 7 -6.98 3.47 14.79
CA TYR A 7 -6.41 4.78 15.07
C TYR A 7 -4.94 4.87 14.67
N GLU A 8 -4.13 3.86 15.02
CA GLU A 8 -2.72 3.78 14.60
C GLU A 8 -2.57 3.82 13.08
N VAL A 9 -3.34 3.00 12.35
CA VAL A 9 -3.31 2.96 10.88
C VAL A 9 -3.74 4.30 10.29
N GLN A 10 -4.76 4.95 10.84
CA GLN A 10 -5.22 6.24 10.37
C GLN A 10 -4.16 7.34 10.55
N ARG A 11 -3.54 7.41 11.74
CA ARG A 11 -2.49 8.39 12.02
C ARG A 11 -1.25 8.15 11.16
N MET A 12 -0.83 6.89 11.05
CA MET A 12 0.36 6.55 10.27
C MET A 12 0.17 6.76 8.78
N SER A 13 -1.00 6.41 8.22
CA SER A 13 -1.27 6.62 6.79
C SER A 13 -1.22 8.10 6.41
N SER A 14 -1.77 8.99 7.23
CA SER A 14 -1.71 10.43 7.01
C SER A 14 -0.27 10.97 7.03
N LEU A 15 0.54 10.55 8.02
CA LEU A 15 1.94 10.95 8.13
C LEU A 15 2.77 10.45 6.94
N VAL A 16 2.66 9.15 6.62
CA VAL A 16 3.43 8.53 5.54
C VAL A 16 3.03 9.10 4.18
N ALA A 17 1.74 9.38 3.94
CA ALA A 17 1.30 10.03 2.71
C ALA A 17 1.87 11.44 2.56
N SER A 18 1.95 12.20 3.66
CA SER A 18 2.55 13.53 3.67
C SER A 18 4.04 13.48 3.35
N LEU A 19 4.78 12.54 3.98
CA LEU A 19 6.19 12.30 3.69
C LEU A 19 6.41 11.85 2.24
N HIS A 20 5.54 10.98 1.72
CA HIS A 20 5.62 10.50 0.36
C HIS A 20 5.55 11.65 -0.64
N SER A 21 4.61 12.58 -0.42
CA SER A 21 4.43 13.79 -1.23
C SER A 21 5.65 14.71 -1.16
N VAL A 22 6.09 15.09 0.05
CA VAL A 22 7.18 16.05 0.24
C VAL A 22 8.53 15.50 -0.23
N CYS A 23 8.80 14.21 0.00
CA CYS A 23 10.05 13.58 -0.40
C CYS A 23 10.06 13.06 -1.85
N SER A 24 8.91 13.12 -2.55
CA SER A 24 8.74 12.58 -3.90
C SER A 24 9.23 11.13 -4.02
N THR A 25 8.82 10.29 -3.07
CA THR A 25 9.19 8.88 -3.07
C THR A 25 8.43 8.10 -4.14
N THR A 26 9.00 6.98 -4.58
CA THR A 26 8.41 6.09 -5.59
C THR A 26 7.29 5.25 -5.02
N CYS A 27 7.51 4.67 -3.83
CA CYS A 27 6.50 3.87 -3.13
C CYS A 27 6.83 3.73 -1.64
N CYS A 28 5.82 3.30 -0.88
CA CYS A 28 5.98 2.88 0.52
C CYS A 28 6.22 1.37 0.58
N VAL A 29 7.20 0.90 1.34
CA VAL A 29 7.46 -0.53 1.57
C VAL A 29 7.22 -0.82 3.04
N GLU A 30 6.32 -1.76 3.36
CA GLU A 30 6.07 -2.23 4.71
C GLU A 30 6.74 -3.59 4.94
N ALA A 31 7.74 -3.60 5.83
CA ALA A 31 8.41 -4.80 6.31
C ALA A 31 7.63 -5.45 7.45
N GLY A 32 7.35 -6.75 7.34
CA GLY A 32 6.55 -7.48 8.34
C GLY A 32 5.11 -6.99 8.42
N GLY A 33 4.56 -6.50 7.30
CA GLY A 33 3.21 -5.92 7.27
C GLY A 33 2.10 -6.95 7.42
N GLY A 34 2.41 -8.23 7.26
CA GLY A 34 1.49 -9.35 7.28
C GLY A 34 0.29 -9.13 6.36
N ARG A 35 -0.80 -8.64 6.95
CA ARG A 35 -2.06 -8.40 6.23
C ARG A 35 -2.13 -7.02 5.53
N GLY A 36 -1.10 -6.18 5.62
CA GLY A 36 -0.97 -4.94 4.85
C GLY A 36 -2.00 -3.84 5.19
N HIS A 37 -2.37 -3.67 6.46
CA HIS A 37 -3.43 -2.70 6.82
C HIS A 37 -3.05 -1.24 6.53
N LEU A 38 -1.80 -0.85 6.82
CA LEU A 38 -1.30 0.50 6.53
C LEU A 38 -1.12 0.73 5.02
N PRO A 39 -0.44 -0.15 4.26
CA PRO A 39 -0.36 -0.07 2.80
C PRO A 39 -1.72 0.04 2.11
N VAL A 40 -2.72 -0.72 2.54
CA VAL A 40 -4.09 -0.60 2.00
C VAL A 40 -4.69 0.78 2.25
N ALA A 41 -4.52 1.33 3.46
CA ALA A 41 -5.00 2.68 3.77
C ALA A 41 -4.26 3.74 2.93
N LEU A 42 -2.95 3.59 2.74
CA LEU A 42 -2.14 4.46 1.89
C LEU A 42 -2.60 4.44 0.43
N THR A 43 -2.78 3.25 -0.13
CA THR A 43 -3.19 3.09 -1.52
C THR A 43 -4.63 3.56 -1.76
N LEU A 44 -5.58 3.17 -0.92
CA LEU A 44 -6.99 3.52 -1.14
C LEU A 44 -7.32 4.95 -0.73
N GLY A 45 -6.73 5.43 0.37
CA GLY A 45 -7.03 6.75 0.94
C GLY A 45 -6.20 7.88 0.34
N TYR A 46 -4.99 7.59 -0.14
CA TYR A 46 -4.04 8.62 -0.58
C TYR A 46 -3.43 8.36 -1.96
N GLY A 47 -3.79 7.26 -2.63
CA GLY A 47 -3.25 6.91 -3.94
C GLY A 47 -1.75 6.59 -3.94
N VAL A 48 -1.16 6.33 -2.77
CA VAL A 48 0.27 6.04 -2.64
C VAL A 48 0.56 4.59 -3.06
N PRO A 49 1.47 4.35 -4.04
CA PRO A 49 1.94 3.00 -4.35
C PRO A 49 2.60 2.37 -3.13
N SER A 50 2.27 1.12 -2.85
CA SER A 50 2.76 0.45 -1.63
C SER A 50 3.04 -1.04 -1.82
N LEU A 51 4.06 -1.54 -1.13
CA LEU A 51 4.47 -2.94 -1.15
C LEU A 51 4.45 -3.50 0.28
N THR A 52 3.75 -4.60 0.51
CA THR A 52 3.92 -5.37 1.75
C THR A 52 4.92 -6.48 1.51
N ILE A 53 5.94 -6.58 2.37
CA ILE A 53 6.89 -7.69 2.42
C ILE A 53 6.71 -8.43 3.74
N ASP A 54 6.53 -9.74 3.67
CA ASP A 54 6.49 -10.62 4.84
C ASP A 54 7.14 -11.97 4.49
N CYS A 55 7.62 -12.70 5.50
CA CYS A 55 8.23 -14.01 5.29
C CYS A 55 7.19 -15.14 5.27
N ASP A 56 5.99 -14.92 5.83
CA ASP A 56 4.91 -15.90 5.79
C ASP A 56 4.10 -15.79 4.50
N GLU A 57 4.43 -16.65 3.55
CA GLU A 57 3.75 -16.74 2.25
C GLU A 57 2.24 -17.00 2.39
N LYS A 58 1.80 -17.79 3.38
CA LYS A 58 0.37 -18.06 3.59
C LYS A 58 -0.37 -16.79 3.99
N THR A 59 0.23 -16.00 4.87
CA THR A 59 -0.30 -14.68 5.26
C THR A 59 -0.36 -13.73 4.08
N ILE A 60 0.70 -13.64 3.28
CA ILE A 60 0.77 -12.80 2.08
C ILE A 60 -0.30 -13.17 1.06
N ASN A 61 -0.42 -14.46 0.72
CA ASN A 61 -1.41 -14.94 -0.24
C ASN A 61 -2.84 -14.63 0.22
N SER A 62 -3.12 -14.86 1.50
CA SER A 62 -4.42 -14.56 2.10
C SER A 62 -4.71 -13.04 2.09
N ALA A 63 -3.70 -12.22 2.36
CA ALA A 63 -3.80 -10.77 2.35
C ALA A 63 -4.11 -10.24 0.94
N ALA A 64 -3.39 -10.73 -0.08
CA ALA A 64 -3.60 -10.34 -1.47
C ALA A 64 -5.04 -10.63 -1.94
N GLN A 65 -5.60 -11.80 -1.60
CA GLN A 65 -7.00 -12.11 -1.93
C GLN A 65 -7.99 -11.19 -1.20
N ARG A 66 -7.75 -10.92 0.08
CA ARG A 66 -8.61 -10.01 0.86
C ARG A 66 -8.62 -8.60 0.29
N ILE A 67 -7.51 -8.13 -0.24
CA ILE A 67 -7.41 -6.77 -0.80
C ILE A 67 -8.19 -6.63 -2.08
N LYS A 68 -8.23 -7.66 -2.94
CA LYS A 68 -9.12 -7.66 -4.11
C LYS A 68 -10.57 -7.45 -3.69
N ILE A 69 -11.00 -8.01 -2.55
CA ILE A 69 -12.36 -7.80 -2.01
C ILE A 69 -12.54 -6.36 -1.53
N ILE A 70 -11.60 -5.84 -0.74
CA ILE A 70 -11.66 -4.46 -0.21
C ILE A 70 -11.68 -3.44 -1.35
N GLN A 71 -10.82 -3.60 -2.36
CA GLN A 71 -10.78 -2.72 -3.53
C GLN A 71 -12.10 -2.73 -4.31
N LYS A 72 -12.73 -3.90 -4.49
CA LYS A 72 -14.05 -4.02 -5.12
C LYS A 72 -15.12 -3.28 -4.31
N GLN A 73 -15.14 -3.45 -2.99
CA GLN A 73 -16.08 -2.77 -2.10
C GLN A 73 -15.87 -1.26 -2.10
N TRP A 74 -14.62 -0.81 -1.99
CA TRP A 74 -14.25 0.60 -2.07
C TRP A 74 -14.74 1.24 -3.37
N HIS A 75 -14.56 0.55 -4.49
CA HIS A 75 -15.05 1.03 -5.79
C HIS A 75 -16.59 1.13 -5.82
N ALA A 76 -17.30 0.14 -5.27
CA ALA A 76 -18.77 0.19 -5.20
C ALA A 76 -19.26 1.38 -4.36
N ILE A 77 -18.58 1.67 -3.25
CA ILE A 77 -18.86 2.84 -2.40
C ILE A 77 -18.55 4.14 -3.16
N ALA A 78 -17.35 4.24 -3.73
CA ALA A 78 -16.93 5.42 -4.50
C ALA A 78 -17.89 5.68 -5.67
N LYS A 79 -18.33 4.65 -6.40
CA LYS A 79 -19.30 4.77 -7.49
C LYS A 79 -20.65 5.31 -7.00
N LYS A 80 -21.16 4.82 -5.87
CA LYS A 80 -22.42 5.31 -5.27
C LYS A 80 -22.34 6.78 -4.86
N ILE A 81 -21.20 7.22 -4.34
CA ILE A 81 -20.96 8.63 -3.97
C ILE A 81 -20.96 9.52 -5.21
N HIS A 82 -20.28 9.09 -6.29
CA HIS A 82 -20.25 9.83 -7.57
C HIS A 82 -21.61 9.94 -8.24
N SER A 83 -22.50 8.97 -8.04
CA SER A 83 -23.87 9.03 -8.56
C SER A 83 -24.76 10.06 -7.84
N GLY A 84 -24.29 10.66 -6.73
CA GLY A 84 -25.06 11.57 -5.88
C GLY A 84 -24.49 12.97 -5.68
N ASN A 85 -23.21 13.26 -5.98
CA ASN A 85 -22.64 14.61 -5.93
C ASN A 85 -21.38 14.70 -6.81
N GLU A 86 -21.31 15.74 -7.65
CA GLU A 86 -20.12 16.09 -8.44
C GLU A 86 -19.08 16.78 -7.55
N GLU A 87 -18.25 16.02 -6.83
CA GLU A 87 -16.95 16.52 -6.39
C GLU A 87 -15.93 15.40 -6.16
N GLN A 88 -14.69 15.73 -6.49
CA GLN A 88 -13.52 14.88 -6.80
C GLN A 88 -13.28 13.67 -5.87
N VAL A 89 -13.63 12.47 -6.32
CA VAL A 89 -12.84 11.28 -5.96
C VAL A 89 -12.23 10.75 -7.26
N SER A 90 -10.91 10.90 -7.38
CA SER A 90 -10.11 10.60 -8.58
C SER A 90 -10.65 9.44 -9.42
N ARG A 91 -11.09 9.74 -10.66
CA ARG A 91 -11.66 8.82 -11.68
C ARG A 91 -10.74 7.65 -12.11
N GLY A 92 -9.66 7.36 -11.39
CA GLY A 92 -8.70 6.32 -11.74
C GLY A 92 -7.99 5.76 -10.53
N ILE A 93 -8.72 5.22 -9.54
CA ILE A 93 -8.08 4.44 -8.48
C ILE A 93 -7.45 3.21 -9.13
N ASN A 94 -6.14 3.29 -9.35
CA ASN A 94 -5.36 2.20 -9.89
C ASN A 94 -5.37 1.05 -8.87
N LYS A 95 -6.04 -0.04 -9.24
CA LYS A 95 -6.25 -1.24 -8.41
C LYS A 95 -4.96 -1.98 -8.09
N ASP A 96 -3.89 -1.62 -8.78
CA ASP A 96 -2.62 -2.34 -8.73
C ASP A 96 -1.51 -1.54 -8.03
N LEU A 97 -1.90 -0.48 -7.31
CA LEU A 97 -0.98 0.33 -6.52
C LEU A 97 -0.48 -0.37 -5.27
N HIS A 98 -1.24 -1.35 -4.73
CA HIS A 98 -0.78 -2.15 -3.60
C HIS A 98 -0.43 -3.57 -4.02
N ARG A 99 0.84 -3.95 -3.83
CA ARG A 99 1.37 -5.27 -4.19
C ARG A 99 2.01 -5.95 -2.98
N PHE A 100 2.33 -7.24 -3.16
CA PHE A 100 2.87 -8.11 -2.11
C PHE A 100 4.13 -8.83 -2.59
N ALA A 101 5.06 -9.08 -1.67
CA ALA A 101 6.18 -9.98 -1.87
C ALA A 101 6.36 -10.88 -0.65
N SER A 102 6.63 -12.17 -0.89
CA SER A 102 7.11 -13.08 0.14
C SER A 102 8.63 -13.03 0.15
N ALA A 103 9.23 -12.53 1.23
CA ALA A 103 10.68 -12.50 1.41
C ALA A 103 11.07 -12.36 2.88
N TYR A 104 12.14 -13.02 3.29
CA TYR A 104 12.77 -12.77 4.59
C TYR A 104 13.69 -11.55 4.50
N MET A 105 13.33 -10.48 5.21
CA MET A 105 14.07 -9.23 5.17
C MET A 105 15.28 -9.26 6.11
N THR A 106 16.44 -8.91 5.58
CA THR A 106 17.70 -8.77 6.29
C THR A 106 18.35 -7.44 5.93
N ARG A 107 19.46 -7.09 6.60
CA ARG A 107 20.28 -5.92 6.24
C ARG A 107 20.86 -5.97 4.82
N HIS A 108 20.88 -7.15 4.19
CA HIS A 108 21.41 -7.37 2.85
C HIS A 108 20.31 -7.47 1.79
N THR A 109 19.04 -7.30 2.18
CA THR A 109 17.92 -7.36 1.24
C THR A 109 17.92 -6.13 0.35
N ASP A 110 18.06 -6.34 -0.96
CA ASP A 110 17.89 -5.28 -1.96
C ASP A 110 16.40 -4.98 -2.17
N LEU A 111 15.90 -4.01 -1.42
CA LEU A 111 14.52 -3.54 -1.52
C LEU A 111 14.20 -2.94 -2.89
N ALA A 112 15.17 -2.31 -3.55
CA ALA A 112 14.96 -1.73 -4.87
C ALA A 112 14.75 -2.82 -5.91
N ALA A 113 15.48 -3.94 -5.83
CA ALA A 113 15.27 -5.10 -6.69
C ALA A 113 13.86 -5.70 -6.50
N ILE A 114 13.41 -5.89 -5.26
CA ILE A 114 12.05 -6.40 -4.98
C ILE A 114 11.00 -5.43 -5.50
N VAL A 115 11.20 -4.13 -5.32
CA VAL A 115 10.27 -3.11 -5.85
C VAL A 115 10.26 -3.14 -7.37
N ARG A 116 11.38 -3.34 -8.07
CA ARG A 116 11.38 -3.45 -9.55
C ARG A 116 10.71 -4.72 -10.05
N ASP A 117 10.88 -5.85 -9.35
CA ASP A 117 10.17 -7.09 -9.65
C ASP A 117 8.65 -6.90 -9.50
N LYS A 118 8.23 -6.30 -8.38
CA LYS A 118 6.81 -6.08 -8.11
C LYS A 118 6.23 -4.91 -8.86
N PHE A 119 7.02 -3.91 -9.25
CA PHE A 119 6.64 -2.73 -10.02
C PHE A 119 7.49 -2.57 -11.28
N PRO A 120 7.22 -3.36 -12.34
CA PRO A 120 7.95 -3.29 -13.60
C PRO A 120 7.95 -1.89 -14.24
N GLU A 121 6.91 -1.08 -13.98
CA GLU A 121 6.81 0.33 -14.37
C GLU A 121 7.88 1.24 -13.72
N HIS A 122 8.68 0.70 -12.80
CA HIS A 122 9.78 1.37 -12.12
C HIS A 122 11.16 0.74 -12.42
N SER A 123 11.23 -0.26 -13.31
CA SER A 123 12.46 -0.99 -13.69
C SER A 123 13.64 -0.06 -14.02
N ASN A 124 13.40 1.00 -14.81
CA ASN A 124 14.43 1.94 -15.26
C ASN A 124 14.48 3.25 -14.45
N LYS A 125 13.84 3.31 -13.27
CA LYS A 125 13.77 4.52 -12.45
C LYS A 125 14.73 4.44 -11.26
N ASN A 126 15.18 5.61 -10.81
CA ASN A 126 15.80 5.72 -9.49
C ASN A 126 14.72 5.53 -8.42
N ILE A 127 14.88 4.50 -7.59
CA ILE A 127 13.88 4.09 -6.60
C ILE A 127 14.13 4.83 -5.29
N LYS A 128 13.17 5.65 -4.85
CA LYS A 128 13.16 6.30 -3.54
C LYS A 128 12.05 5.68 -2.70
N LEU A 129 12.38 5.11 -1.54
CA LEU A 129 11.43 4.36 -0.72
C LEU A 129 11.17 5.05 0.61
N LEU A 130 9.93 4.98 1.08
CA LEU A 130 9.62 5.09 2.50
C LEU A 130 9.51 3.67 3.07
N LEU A 131 10.38 3.33 4.01
CA LEU A 131 10.32 2.04 4.70
C LEU A 131 9.52 2.20 5.99
N THR A 132 8.48 1.40 6.14
CA THR A 132 7.70 1.26 7.37
C THR A 132 7.81 -0.17 7.88
N GLY A 133 7.53 -0.39 9.16
CA GLY A 133 7.51 -1.71 9.76
C GLY A 133 7.25 -1.61 11.25
N LYS A 134 6.97 -2.76 11.88
CA LYS A 134 6.94 -2.86 13.34
C LYS A 134 8.29 -3.39 13.81
N THR A 135 8.98 -2.58 14.61
CA THR A 135 10.12 -3.02 15.43
C THR A 135 9.63 -3.85 16.60
#